data_AF-A0A3R7BTL7-F1
#
_entry.id   AF-A0A3R7BTL7-F1
#
_cell.length_a   1.000
_cell.length_b   1.000
_cell.length_c   1.000
_cell.angle_alpha   90.00
_cell.angle_beta   90.00
_cell.angle_gamma   90.00
#
_symmetry.space_group_name_H-M   'P 1'
#
loop_
_entity.id
_entity.type
_entity.pdbx_description
1 polymer ?
#
loop_
_entity_poly.entity_id
_entity_poly.type
_entity_poly.pdbx_seq_one_letter_code
_entity_poly.pdbx_strand_id
1 'polypeptide(L)'
;MVHLTPLVLVFTLAGSVHGHGALLDPLPTWNTPYSDTSQFCGTMEGPSVLPGAAYNTSPQDNAAAFTREFQASSFKTLRDLVLANPSTCGSCGITNPNGTPRQINADGTVKWAHGSEGFISSHEGPCEVWCDTERVFQNDNCARNVAKGIVKIDVAKCKRASQLVVATIDGNVALPGENYNLSPQDNTIAFTRQLKKSSFASLRAFIDAQGNTGGECGLTRADGTPRSLPSDSKVKWAHGSEGFVLSHEGPCELWCDATRVYENDNCARNIPDGAMPINSSQCQGSEKLIMLWLPLHTSQWQVYKNCVRLTSGDGSSPVPPPSSSSGTPTMNPRPPSSSTPTSHGPKSTSPPSEEEAQPWQQCGGKTFNGPTRCVAQYACVSMNDWYSQCTPAADEAEETEDR
;
A
#
# COMPACT_ATOMS: atom_id res chain seq x y z
N MET A 1 70.06 26.29 -30.01
CA MET A 1 69.42 26.17 -28.68
C MET A 1 67.99 25.73 -28.91
N VAL A 2 67.66 24.48 -28.58
CA VAL A 2 66.30 23.96 -28.65
C VAL A 2 65.68 24.23 -27.27
N HIS A 3 64.69 25.12 -27.19
CA HIS A 3 63.90 25.30 -25.98
C HIS A 3 62.92 24.13 -25.88
N LEU A 4 63.21 23.17 -25.00
CA LEU A 4 62.21 22.23 -24.51
C LEU A 4 61.41 22.93 -23.41
N THR A 5 60.16 23.28 -23.71
CA THR A 5 59.17 23.68 -22.70
C THR A 5 58.68 22.41 -22.00
N PRO A 6 58.75 22.28 -20.66
CA PRO A 6 58.22 21.13 -19.97
C PRO A 6 56.69 21.17 -20.03
N LEU A 7 56.10 20.14 -20.66
CA LEU A 7 54.66 19.89 -20.60
C LEU A 7 54.34 19.41 -19.18
N VAL A 8 53.90 20.32 -18.32
CA VAL A 8 53.36 19.97 -16.99
C VAL A 8 52.04 19.25 -17.24
N LEU A 9 52.07 17.91 -17.20
CA LEU A 9 50.86 17.10 -17.17
C LEU A 9 50.24 17.29 -15.77
N VAL A 10 49.30 18.23 -15.65
CA VAL A 10 48.44 18.33 -14.49
C VAL A 10 47.50 17.14 -14.55
N PHE A 11 47.83 16.07 -13.83
CA PHE A 11 46.86 15.02 -13.51
C PHE A 11 45.82 15.63 -12.57
N THR A 12 44.74 16.17 -13.15
CA THR A 12 43.52 16.42 -12.39
C THR A 12 42.95 15.07 -11.98
N LEU A 13 43.26 14.63 -10.77
CA LEU A 13 42.48 13.62 -10.06
C LEU A 13 41.07 14.20 -9.89
N ALA A 14 40.19 13.96 -10.86
CA ALA A 14 38.77 14.22 -10.71
C ALA A 14 38.26 13.23 -9.67
N GLY A 15 38.23 13.64 -8.41
CA GLY A 15 37.59 12.88 -7.35
C GLY A 15 36.12 12.72 -7.71
N SER A 16 35.67 11.47 -7.83
CA SER A 16 34.26 11.17 -8.04
C SER A 16 33.48 11.54 -6.78
N VAL A 17 32.82 12.70 -6.79
CA VAL A 17 31.87 13.07 -5.73
C VAL A 17 30.54 12.44 -6.10
N HIS A 18 30.09 11.50 -5.28
CA HIS A 18 28.79 10.85 -5.46
C HIS A 18 27.77 11.55 -4.55
N GLY A 19 26.67 12.01 -5.14
CA GLY A 19 25.52 12.48 -4.37
C GLY A 19 24.86 11.31 -3.65
N HIS A 20 24.53 11.51 -2.38
CA HIS A 20 23.82 10.55 -1.54
C HIS A 20 22.59 11.23 -0.92
N GLY A 21 21.52 10.46 -0.78
CA GLY A 21 20.30 10.92 -0.13
C GLY A 21 19.12 10.01 -0.39
N ALA A 22 18.12 10.10 0.48
CA ALA A 22 16.95 9.25 0.48
C ALA A 22 15.71 10.05 0.83
N LEU A 23 14.55 9.64 0.30
CA LEU A 23 13.27 10.00 0.89
C LEU A 23 13.17 9.29 2.25
N LEU A 24 13.08 10.05 3.34
CA LEU A 24 13.00 9.52 4.71
C LEU A 24 11.60 9.62 5.31
N ASP A 25 10.80 10.56 4.83
CA ASP A 25 9.44 10.80 5.34
C ASP A 25 8.53 11.32 4.22
N PRO A 26 7.44 10.63 3.85
CA PRO A 26 7.06 9.31 4.34
C PRO A 26 8.12 8.26 3.97
N LEU A 27 8.41 7.35 4.90
CA LEU A 27 9.47 6.34 4.74
C LEU A 27 9.09 5.31 3.66
N PRO A 28 9.82 5.24 2.53
CA PRO A 28 9.53 4.28 1.46
C PRO A 28 9.93 2.86 1.86
N THR A 29 9.43 1.88 1.10
CA THR A 29 9.92 0.49 1.21
C THR A 29 11.12 0.33 0.28
N TRP A 30 12.27 -0.05 0.82
CA TRP A 30 13.50 -0.27 0.04
C TRP A 30 13.50 -1.67 -0.62
N ASN A 31 14.08 -1.79 -1.81
CA ASN A 31 14.27 -3.10 -2.47
C ASN A 31 15.22 -4.01 -1.67
N THR A 32 16.23 -3.39 -1.05
CA THR A 32 17.26 -4.05 -0.24
C THR A 32 17.39 -3.32 1.11
N PRO A 33 16.51 -3.61 2.08
CA PRO A 33 16.37 -2.84 3.32
C PRO A 33 17.62 -2.84 4.24
N TYR A 34 18.59 -3.73 3.99
CA TYR A 34 19.85 -3.84 4.74
C TYR A 34 21.07 -3.28 3.98
N SER A 35 20.85 -2.63 2.84
CA SER A 35 21.90 -1.97 2.05
C SER A 35 21.95 -0.47 2.33
N ASP A 36 22.96 0.23 1.79
CA ASP A 36 22.99 1.69 1.82
C ASP A 36 21.75 2.25 1.11
N THR A 37 20.82 2.80 1.90
CA THR A 37 19.55 3.37 1.39
C THR A 37 19.73 4.78 0.83
N SER A 38 20.92 5.38 0.98
CA SER A 38 21.25 6.71 0.46
C SER A 38 21.92 6.69 -0.92
N GLN A 39 22.21 5.50 -1.45
CA GLN A 39 22.81 5.33 -2.76
C GLN A 39 21.88 5.82 -3.89
N PHE A 40 22.46 6.34 -4.97
CA PHE A 40 21.72 6.67 -6.18
C PHE A 40 21.43 5.40 -7.00
N CYS A 41 20.32 5.40 -7.76
CA CYS A 41 19.93 4.25 -8.57
C CYS A 41 20.71 4.10 -9.88
N GLY A 42 21.23 5.21 -10.44
CA GLY A 42 22.08 5.20 -11.63
C GLY A 42 22.63 6.57 -11.99
N THR A 43 23.44 6.64 -13.05
CA THR A 43 24.09 7.86 -13.54
C THR A 43 23.64 8.21 -14.95
N MET A 44 23.60 9.51 -15.25
CA MET A 44 23.38 10.03 -16.60
C MET A 44 24.62 10.84 -17.02
N GLU A 45 25.05 10.65 -18.27
CA GLU A 45 26.11 11.46 -18.86
C GLU A 45 25.48 12.78 -19.35
N GLY A 46 25.72 13.86 -18.60
CA GLY A 46 25.07 15.16 -18.80
C GLY A 46 25.18 15.70 -20.24
N PRO A 47 26.39 15.83 -20.82
CA PRO A 47 26.58 16.27 -22.20
C PRO A 47 25.82 15.46 -23.26
N SER A 48 25.61 14.16 -23.04
CA SER A 48 24.90 13.28 -23.96
C SER A 48 23.38 13.38 -23.82
N VAL A 49 22.90 13.47 -22.57
CA VAL A 49 21.47 13.50 -22.24
C VAL A 49 20.88 14.90 -22.40
N LEU A 50 21.68 15.93 -22.12
CA LEU A 50 21.30 17.33 -22.18
C LEU A 50 22.46 18.18 -22.75
N PRO A 51 22.69 18.13 -24.08
CA PRO A 51 23.82 18.78 -24.72
C PRO A 51 23.77 20.31 -24.58
N GLY A 52 24.94 20.94 -24.61
CA GLY A 52 25.09 22.40 -24.50
C GLY A 52 26.03 22.85 -23.37
N ALA A 53 26.40 21.95 -22.46
CA ALA A 53 27.38 22.20 -21.40
C ALA A 53 28.22 20.96 -21.07
N ALA A 54 29.36 21.17 -20.41
CA ALA A 54 30.28 20.10 -20.02
C ALA A 54 29.96 19.43 -18.68
N TYR A 55 29.18 20.10 -17.80
CA TYR A 55 28.74 19.60 -16.48
C TYR A 55 29.86 19.06 -15.56
N ASN A 56 31.08 19.55 -15.73
CA ASN A 56 32.27 19.15 -14.97
C ASN A 56 32.89 20.34 -14.22
N THR A 57 32.07 21.32 -13.85
CA THR A 57 32.45 22.54 -13.14
C THR A 57 31.92 22.52 -11.69
N SER A 58 31.83 23.67 -11.02
CA SER A 58 31.30 23.72 -9.65
C SER A 58 29.85 23.20 -9.60
N PRO A 59 29.36 22.65 -8.46
CA PRO A 59 27.96 22.24 -8.32
C PRO A 59 26.98 23.35 -8.71
N GLN A 60 27.30 24.59 -8.36
CA GLN A 60 26.54 25.79 -8.69
C GLN A 60 26.44 26.02 -10.20
N ASP A 61 27.60 26.02 -10.87
CA ASP A 61 27.69 26.27 -12.30
C ASP A 61 27.06 25.13 -13.10
N ASN A 62 27.21 23.88 -12.63
CA ASN A 62 26.57 22.71 -13.23
C ASN A 62 25.04 22.78 -13.10
N ALA A 63 24.50 23.17 -11.94
CA ALA A 63 23.06 23.35 -11.74
C ALA A 63 22.50 24.50 -12.60
N ALA A 64 23.24 25.61 -12.73
CA ALA A 64 22.87 26.72 -13.60
C ALA A 64 22.91 26.32 -15.08
N ALA A 65 23.94 25.57 -15.50
CA ALA A 65 24.05 25.02 -16.85
C ALA A 65 22.90 24.06 -17.14
N PHE A 66 22.59 23.14 -16.21
CA PHE A 66 21.45 22.23 -16.33
C PHE A 66 20.16 23.01 -16.53
N THR A 67 19.89 24.01 -15.68
CA THR A 67 18.66 24.81 -15.76
C THR A 67 18.52 25.47 -17.13
N ARG A 68 19.61 26.05 -17.65
CA ARG A 68 19.63 26.70 -18.98
C ARG A 68 19.37 25.70 -20.10
N GLU A 69 20.13 24.61 -20.17
CA GLU A 69 19.97 23.63 -21.25
C GLU A 69 18.65 22.87 -21.14
N PHE A 70 18.16 22.61 -19.93
CA PHE A 70 16.88 21.94 -19.67
C PHE A 70 15.72 22.78 -20.20
N GLN A 71 15.74 24.09 -19.97
CA GLN A 71 14.76 25.03 -20.53
C GLN A 71 14.80 25.11 -22.07
N ALA A 72 15.97 24.95 -22.67
CA ALA A 72 16.14 24.92 -24.12
C ALA A 72 15.72 23.57 -24.75
N SER A 73 15.59 22.52 -23.94
CA SER A 73 15.28 21.17 -24.39
C SER A 73 13.80 20.93 -24.69
N SER A 74 13.49 19.75 -25.23
CA SER A 74 12.11 19.29 -25.42
C SER A 74 11.45 18.80 -24.13
N PHE A 75 12.23 18.46 -23.10
CA PHE A 75 11.72 17.94 -21.84
C PHE A 75 10.97 19.03 -21.07
N LYS A 76 9.85 18.63 -20.44
CA LYS A 76 8.99 19.55 -19.68
C LYS A 76 9.13 19.36 -18.18
N THR A 77 9.57 18.18 -17.77
CA THR A 77 9.77 17.85 -16.37
C THR A 77 11.04 17.03 -16.16
N LEU A 78 11.63 17.13 -14.97
CA LEU A 78 12.83 16.36 -14.62
C LEU A 78 12.52 14.86 -14.70
N ARG A 79 11.30 14.46 -14.30
CA ARG A 79 10.83 13.08 -14.45
C ARG A 79 10.85 12.61 -15.91
N ASP A 80 10.40 13.41 -16.87
CA ASP A 80 10.43 13.02 -18.29
C ASP A 80 11.86 12.77 -18.78
N LEU A 81 12.81 13.61 -18.35
CA LEU A 81 14.24 13.45 -18.66
C LEU A 81 14.79 12.14 -18.07
N VAL A 82 14.50 11.86 -16.80
CA VAL A 82 14.96 10.64 -16.12
C VAL A 82 14.34 9.39 -16.75
N LEU A 83 13.02 9.39 -17.02
CA LEU A 83 12.32 8.25 -17.60
C LEU A 83 12.66 7.99 -19.07
N ALA A 84 13.07 9.02 -19.83
CA ALA A 84 13.61 8.83 -21.18
C ALA A 84 14.97 8.12 -21.19
N ASN A 85 15.61 7.96 -20.03
CA ASN A 85 16.88 7.27 -19.82
C ASN A 85 16.71 6.08 -18.85
N PRO A 86 15.86 5.09 -19.17
CA PRO A 86 15.36 4.09 -18.21
C PRO A 86 16.43 3.11 -17.71
N SER A 87 17.57 3.01 -18.40
CA SER A 87 18.73 2.22 -17.98
C SER A 87 19.36 2.70 -16.67
N THR A 88 18.95 3.86 -16.15
CA THR A 88 19.50 4.45 -14.94
C THR A 88 18.77 4.00 -13.68
N CYS A 89 17.43 4.04 -13.64
CA CYS A 89 16.71 3.89 -12.37
C CYS A 89 15.43 3.04 -12.45
N GLY A 90 15.10 2.45 -13.60
CA GLY A 90 13.81 1.77 -13.77
C GLY A 90 12.61 2.67 -13.42
N SER A 91 11.51 2.10 -12.93
CA SER A 91 10.31 2.87 -12.56
C SER A 91 10.33 3.45 -11.15
N CYS A 92 11.13 2.89 -10.23
CA CYS A 92 11.09 3.23 -8.80
C CYS A 92 12.47 3.23 -8.11
N GLY A 93 13.56 3.30 -8.88
CA GLY A 93 14.93 3.34 -8.36
C GLY A 93 15.24 2.17 -7.42
N ILE A 94 15.78 2.51 -6.25
CA ILE A 94 16.13 1.54 -5.19
C ILE A 94 14.96 1.22 -4.25
N THR A 95 13.75 1.69 -4.55
CA THR A 95 12.55 1.47 -3.74
C THR A 95 11.58 0.51 -4.43
N ASN A 96 10.78 -0.19 -3.63
CA ASN A 96 9.78 -1.14 -4.10
C ASN A 96 8.51 -0.39 -4.51
N PRO A 97 8.10 -0.41 -5.79
CA PRO A 97 6.88 0.27 -6.25
C PRO A 97 5.59 -0.35 -5.67
N ASN A 98 5.67 -1.59 -5.18
CA ASN A 98 4.60 -2.29 -4.47
C ASN A 98 4.85 -2.32 -2.95
N GLY A 99 5.67 -1.39 -2.44
CA GLY A 99 5.97 -1.23 -1.03
C GLY A 99 4.74 -0.92 -0.18
N THR A 100 4.90 -1.04 1.15
CA THR A 100 3.80 -0.71 2.07
C THR A 100 3.44 0.77 1.91
N PRO A 101 2.17 1.11 1.62
CA PRO A 101 1.73 2.48 1.48
C PRO A 101 2.01 3.31 2.74
N ARG A 102 2.19 4.62 2.55
CA ARG A 102 2.37 5.58 3.63
C ARG A 102 1.46 6.77 3.40
N GLN A 103 0.91 7.31 4.49
CA GLN A 103 0.21 8.58 4.43
C GLN A 103 1.23 9.69 4.16
N ILE A 104 0.86 10.67 3.34
CA ILE A 104 1.60 11.92 3.26
C ILE A 104 1.47 12.62 4.61
N ASN A 105 2.52 13.30 5.05
CA ASN A 105 2.50 14.06 6.29
C ASN A 105 1.31 15.03 6.32
N ALA A 106 0.64 15.12 7.46
CA ALA A 106 -0.55 15.95 7.61
C ALA A 106 -0.25 17.45 7.35
N ASP A 107 0.99 17.87 7.58
CA ASP A 107 1.47 19.20 7.27
C ASP A 107 1.84 19.37 5.78
N GLY A 108 1.58 18.39 4.92
CA GLY A 108 1.88 18.43 3.49
C GLY A 108 3.36 18.53 3.16
N THR A 109 4.24 17.97 4.01
CA THR A 109 5.68 17.91 3.75
C THR A 109 6.13 16.51 3.37
N VAL A 110 7.28 16.43 2.70
CA VAL A 110 8.10 15.22 2.59
C VAL A 110 9.54 15.58 2.91
N LYS A 111 10.33 14.62 3.41
CA LYS A 111 11.71 14.83 3.83
C LYS A 111 12.67 14.02 2.99
N TRP A 112 13.59 14.71 2.31
CA TRP A 112 14.79 14.15 1.73
C TRP A 112 15.98 14.38 2.66
N ALA A 113 16.79 13.35 2.92
CA ALA A 113 18.01 13.52 3.71
C ALA A 113 19.02 12.38 3.53
N HIS A 114 20.26 12.66 3.91
CA HIS A 114 21.31 11.70 4.22
C HIS A 114 21.76 11.93 5.67
N GLY A 115 21.37 11.03 6.58
CA GLY A 115 21.52 11.25 8.02
C GLY A 115 20.80 12.53 8.49
N SER A 116 21.56 13.51 8.98
CA SER A 116 21.02 14.80 9.42
C SER A 116 21.01 15.90 8.34
N GLU A 117 21.63 15.62 7.20
CA GLU A 117 21.81 16.58 6.11
C GLU A 117 20.65 16.48 5.11
N GLY A 118 20.09 17.63 4.73
CA GLY A 118 19.13 17.72 3.64
C GLY A 118 19.83 17.85 2.28
N PHE A 119 19.27 18.66 1.39
CA PHE A 119 20.03 19.14 0.24
C PHE A 119 21.13 20.11 0.72
N ILE A 120 22.37 19.91 0.25
CA ILE A 120 23.55 20.67 0.69
C ILE A 120 24.27 21.30 -0.51
N SER A 121 25.02 22.38 -0.28
CA SER A 121 25.65 23.18 -1.33
C SER A 121 26.76 22.47 -2.11
N SER A 122 27.26 21.33 -1.63
CA SER A 122 28.19 20.47 -2.38
C SER A 122 27.47 19.62 -3.43
N HIS A 123 26.14 19.52 -3.38
CA HIS A 123 25.30 18.70 -4.24
C HIS A 123 24.08 19.51 -4.71
N GLU A 124 24.33 20.47 -5.59
CA GLU A 124 23.27 21.33 -6.14
C GLU A 124 22.62 20.72 -7.38
N GLY A 125 21.33 20.99 -7.54
CA GLY A 125 20.58 20.50 -8.69
C GLY A 125 19.06 20.61 -8.52
N PRO A 126 18.32 20.39 -9.60
CA PRO A 126 16.87 20.44 -9.60
C PRO A 126 16.28 19.27 -8.82
N CYS A 127 15.08 19.45 -8.29
CA CYS A 127 14.30 18.33 -7.77
C CYS A 127 12.81 18.52 -8.01
N GLU A 128 12.10 17.40 -8.10
CA GLU A 128 10.65 17.33 -8.25
C GLU A 128 10.08 16.29 -7.30
N VAL A 129 8.85 16.52 -6.84
CA VAL A 129 8.06 15.49 -6.13
C VAL A 129 6.78 15.27 -6.92
N TRP A 130 6.41 14.00 -7.03
CA TRP A 130 5.29 13.54 -7.83
C TRP A 130 4.37 12.65 -7.01
N CYS A 131 3.08 12.79 -7.25
CA CYS A 131 2.06 11.86 -6.83
C CYS A 131 1.45 11.27 -8.10
N ASP A 132 1.70 9.99 -8.37
CA ASP A 132 1.38 9.31 -9.63
C ASP A 132 1.81 10.06 -10.87
N THR A 133 0.89 10.73 -11.57
CA THR A 133 1.11 11.49 -12.81
C THR A 133 1.09 13.00 -12.57
N GLU A 134 0.87 13.44 -11.34
CA GLU A 134 0.74 14.85 -10.97
C GLU A 134 2.02 15.34 -10.30
N ARG A 135 2.63 16.39 -10.84
CA ARG A 135 3.78 17.05 -10.22
C ARG A 135 3.30 17.96 -9.08
N VAL A 136 3.72 17.65 -7.87
CA VAL A 136 3.25 18.32 -6.63
C VAL A 136 4.28 19.26 -6.02
N PHE A 137 5.54 19.18 -6.49
CA PHE A 137 6.59 20.15 -6.19
C PHE A 137 7.63 20.17 -7.31
N GLN A 138 8.23 21.33 -7.54
CA GLN A 138 9.38 21.50 -8.42
C GLN A 138 10.24 22.68 -7.94
N ASN A 139 11.56 22.52 -8.04
CA ASN A 139 12.50 23.61 -7.89
C ASN A 139 13.76 23.36 -8.73
N ASP A 140 14.32 24.41 -9.32
CA ASP A 140 15.51 24.33 -10.18
C ASP A 140 16.82 24.07 -9.39
N ASN A 141 16.82 24.37 -8.09
CA ASN A 141 17.96 24.11 -7.21
C ASN A 141 17.53 23.89 -5.74
N CYS A 142 17.31 22.63 -5.38
CA CYS A 142 16.78 22.29 -4.05
C CYS A 142 17.78 22.50 -2.91
N ALA A 143 19.08 22.40 -3.17
CA ALA A 143 20.13 22.73 -2.20
C ALA A 143 20.08 24.18 -1.73
N ARG A 144 19.59 25.10 -2.57
CA ARG A 144 19.45 26.52 -2.23
C ARG A 144 18.11 26.87 -1.63
N ASN A 145 17.06 26.16 -2.03
CA ASN A 145 15.68 26.60 -1.82
C ASN A 145 14.88 25.69 -0.87
N VAL A 146 15.40 24.51 -0.52
CA VAL A 146 14.75 23.53 0.35
C VAL A 146 15.58 23.30 1.61
N ALA A 147 15.27 24.06 2.66
CA ALA A 147 15.97 23.97 3.92
C ALA A 147 15.81 22.58 4.56
N LYS A 148 16.94 21.97 4.94
CA LYS A 148 16.99 20.66 5.63
C LYS A 148 16.28 19.53 4.87
N GLY A 149 16.09 19.69 3.56
CA GLY A 149 15.39 18.72 2.73
C GLY A 149 13.90 18.54 3.05
N ILE A 150 13.29 19.48 3.78
CA ILE A 150 11.85 19.48 4.06
C ILE A 150 11.14 20.17 2.88
N VAL A 151 10.56 19.35 2.01
CA VAL A 151 9.86 19.78 0.81
C VAL A 151 8.37 19.93 1.13
N LYS A 152 7.83 21.14 0.98
CA LYS A 152 6.38 21.39 1.05
C LYS A 152 5.74 21.05 -0.29
N ILE A 153 4.76 20.15 -0.29
CA ILE A 153 4.09 19.69 -1.52
C ILE A 153 2.64 20.14 -1.59
N ASP A 154 2.12 20.22 -2.82
CA ASP A 154 0.69 20.41 -3.08
C ASP A 154 -0.08 19.09 -2.88
N VAL A 155 -0.43 18.81 -1.63
CA VAL A 155 -1.22 17.63 -1.25
C VAL A 155 -2.57 17.53 -1.95
N ALA A 156 -3.14 18.64 -2.45
CA ALA A 156 -4.41 18.58 -3.16
C ALA A 156 -4.28 17.84 -4.50
N LYS A 157 -3.11 17.92 -5.15
CA LYS A 157 -2.80 17.19 -6.38
C LYS A 157 -2.55 15.69 -6.15
N CYS A 158 -2.21 15.29 -4.93
CA CYS A 158 -2.05 13.87 -4.57
C CYS A 158 -3.37 13.12 -4.36
N LYS A 159 -4.51 13.83 -4.27
CA LYS A 159 -5.83 13.23 -3.98
C LYS A 159 -6.33 12.22 -5.03
N ARG A 160 -5.72 12.19 -6.22
CA ARG A 160 -6.04 11.25 -7.31
C ARG A 160 -4.91 10.26 -7.62
N ALA A 161 -3.82 10.26 -6.84
CA ALA A 161 -2.71 9.35 -7.04
C ALA A 161 -3.07 7.95 -6.51
N SER A 162 -3.27 7.04 -7.44
CA SER A 162 -3.33 5.59 -7.33
C SER A 162 -1.95 4.92 -7.11
N GLN A 163 -1.25 5.29 -6.04
CA GLN A 163 -0.52 4.28 -5.26
C GLN A 163 -1.42 3.88 -4.11
N LEU A 164 -1.94 2.66 -4.21
CA LEU A 164 -2.86 1.95 -3.32
C LEU A 164 -2.85 2.49 -1.88
N VAL A 165 -3.69 3.46 -1.54
CA VAL A 165 -3.91 3.81 -0.13
C VAL A 165 -4.79 2.72 0.47
N VAL A 166 -4.20 1.61 0.90
CA VAL A 166 -4.78 0.85 2.02
C VAL A 166 -4.68 1.80 3.19
N ALA A 167 -5.78 2.48 3.48
CA ALA A 167 -5.78 3.51 4.50
C ALA A 167 -5.67 2.81 5.85
N THR A 168 -4.52 2.93 6.51
CA THR A 168 -4.30 2.26 7.79
C THR A 168 -4.60 3.17 8.97
N ILE A 169 -5.09 2.59 10.07
CA ILE A 169 -5.27 3.22 11.37
C ILE A 169 -4.35 2.50 12.35
N ASP A 170 -3.47 3.22 13.04
CA ASP A 170 -2.74 2.65 14.18
C ASP A 170 -3.71 2.51 15.36
N GLY A 171 -4.11 1.28 15.64
CA GLY A 171 -5.10 1.00 16.67
C GLY A 171 -4.66 1.39 18.08
N ASN A 172 -3.36 1.32 18.36
CA ASN A 172 -2.82 1.67 19.68
C ASN A 172 -2.90 3.18 19.94
N VAL A 173 -2.87 3.99 18.89
CA VAL A 173 -3.02 5.45 18.97
C VAL A 173 -4.48 5.87 18.87
N ALA A 174 -5.21 5.32 17.90
CA ALA A 174 -6.57 5.74 17.59
C ALA A 174 -7.62 5.28 18.61
N LEU A 175 -7.39 4.13 19.25
CA LEU A 175 -8.30 3.55 20.23
C LEU A 175 -7.52 2.87 21.37
N PRO A 176 -6.82 3.64 22.21
CA PRO A 176 -5.89 3.12 23.20
C PRO A 176 -6.60 2.32 24.31
N GLY A 177 -5.83 1.44 24.98
CA GLY A 177 -6.29 0.72 26.17
C GLY A 177 -6.40 -0.80 26.01
N GLU A 178 -6.03 -1.36 24.86
CA GLU A 178 -5.92 -2.81 24.61
C GLU A 178 -4.66 -3.16 23.84
N ASN A 179 -4.34 -4.45 23.83
CA ASN A 179 -3.35 -5.02 22.91
C ASN A 179 -4.05 -5.48 21.62
N TYR A 180 -3.60 -4.96 20.48
CA TYR A 180 -4.11 -5.32 19.15
C TYR A 180 -3.13 -6.16 18.32
N ASN A 181 -2.16 -6.80 18.98
CA ASN A 181 -1.23 -7.74 18.37
C ASN A 181 -1.57 -9.20 18.77
N LEU A 182 -2.86 -9.54 18.74
CA LEU A 182 -3.41 -10.87 19.03
C LEU A 182 -3.95 -11.52 17.74
N SER A 183 -4.70 -12.62 17.88
CA SER A 183 -5.41 -13.23 16.75
C SER A 183 -6.43 -12.24 16.14
N PRO A 184 -6.81 -12.37 14.85
CA PRO A 184 -7.83 -11.51 14.23
C PRO A 184 -9.14 -11.47 15.03
N GLN A 185 -9.54 -12.61 15.60
CA GLN A 185 -10.73 -12.71 16.45
C GLN A 185 -10.58 -11.90 17.74
N ASP A 186 -9.46 -12.08 18.45
CA ASP A 186 -9.24 -11.40 19.72
C ASP A 186 -9.08 -9.89 19.54
N ASN A 187 -8.39 -9.46 18.48
CA ASN A 187 -8.30 -8.04 18.12
C ASN A 187 -9.69 -7.47 17.81
N THR A 188 -10.56 -8.24 17.13
CA THR A 188 -11.94 -7.82 16.85
C THR A 188 -12.78 -7.68 18.12
N ILE A 189 -12.63 -8.60 19.07
CA ILE A 189 -13.27 -8.53 20.38
C ILE A 189 -12.75 -7.31 21.17
N ALA A 190 -11.44 -7.08 21.18
CA ALA A 190 -10.81 -5.94 21.84
C ALA A 190 -11.28 -4.61 21.26
N PHE A 191 -11.26 -4.48 19.93
CA PHE A 191 -11.74 -3.30 19.21
C PHE A 191 -13.21 -3.02 19.53
N THR A 192 -14.08 -4.02 19.38
CA THR A 192 -15.53 -3.87 19.61
C THR A 192 -15.80 -3.37 21.02
N ARG A 193 -15.07 -3.91 22.00
CA ARG A 193 -15.21 -3.52 23.40
C ARG A 193 -14.72 -2.09 23.65
N GLN A 194 -13.61 -1.67 23.04
CA GLN A 194 -13.11 -0.31 23.20
C GLN A 194 -13.93 0.72 22.42
N LEU A 195 -14.44 0.37 21.23
CA LEU A 195 -15.33 1.23 20.46
C LEU A 195 -16.61 1.52 21.27
N LYS A 196 -17.19 0.50 21.92
CA LYS A 196 -18.35 0.65 22.81
C LYS A 196 -18.07 1.48 24.07
N LYS A 197 -16.83 1.55 24.54
CA LYS A 197 -16.41 2.41 25.66
C LYS A 197 -16.11 3.84 25.22
N SER A 198 -15.83 4.05 23.93
CA SER A 198 -15.50 5.36 23.36
C SER A 198 -16.73 6.23 23.18
N SER A 199 -16.52 7.48 22.74
CA SER A 199 -17.59 8.40 22.34
C SER A 199 -18.09 8.20 20.90
N PHE A 200 -17.51 7.28 20.14
CA PHE A 200 -17.87 7.07 18.74
C PHE A 200 -19.19 6.29 18.64
N ALA A 201 -20.17 6.88 17.96
CA ALA A 201 -21.50 6.29 17.79
C ALA A 201 -21.53 5.13 16.77
N SER A 202 -20.50 5.00 15.93
CA SER A 202 -20.43 4.01 14.86
C SER A 202 -18.99 3.77 14.38
N LEU A 203 -18.78 2.70 13.61
CA LEU A 203 -17.49 2.47 12.93
C LEU A 203 -17.17 3.63 11.98
N ARG A 204 -18.16 4.13 11.25
CA ARG A 204 -18.00 5.33 10.41
C ARG A 204 -17.50 6.54 11.20
N ALA A 205 -18.13 6.85 12.33
CA ALA A 205 -17.73 7.99 13.16
C ALA A 205 -16.29 7.85 13.67
N PHE A 206 -15.89 6.63 14.04
CA PHE A 206 -14.51 6.32 14.41
C PHE A 206 -13.52 6.55 13.27
N ILE A 207 -13.79 6.00 12.08
CA ILE A 207 -12.93 6.12 10.89
C ILE A 207 -12.81 7.59 10.45
N ASP A 208 -13.93 8.31 10.38
CA ASP A 208 -13.95 9.70 9.92
C ASP A 208 -13.16 10.61 10.88
N ALA A 209 -13.15 10.31 12.18
CA ALA A 209 -12.36 11.02 13.17
C ALA A 209 -10.83 10.84 13.02
N GLN A 210 -10.36 9.84 12.27
CA GLN A 210 -8.93 9.61 12.01
C GLN A 210 -8.38 10.46 10.84
N GLY A 211 -8.96 11.64 10.60
CA GLY A 211 -8.56 12.51 9.48
C GLY A 211 -9.14 12.05 8.14
N ASN A 212 -10.32 11.42 8.14
CA ASN A 212 -10.96 10.85 6.96
C ASN A 212 -10.06 9.84 6.24
N THR A 213 -9.47 8.91 7.00
CA THR A 213 -8.66 7.80 6.49
C THR A 213 -9.41 7.05 5.39
N GLY A 214 -8.82 6.99 4.20
CA GLY A 214 -9.45 6.43 3.00
C GLY A 214 -10.25 7.45 2.16
N GLY A 215 -10.19 8.74 2.51
CA GLY A 215 -10.86 9.80 1.77
C GLY A 215 -12.38 9.65 1.72
N GLU A 216 -13.01 10.33 0.75
CA GLU A 216 -14.47 10.30 0.59
C GLU A 216 -14.99 8.90 0.23
N CYS A 217 -14.28 8.16 -0.61
CA CYS A 217 -14.77 6.92 -1.24
C CYS A 217 -13.71 5.82 -1.43
N GLY A 218 -12.60 5.85 -0.71
CA GLY A 218 -11.53 4.85 -0.80
C GLY A 218 -11.07 4.60 -2.23
N LEU A 219 -11.11 3.34 -2.66
CA LEU A 219 -10.71 2.93 -4.02
C LEU A 219 -11.79 3.17 -5.10
N THR A 220 -12.95 3.72 -4.73
CA THR A 220 -14.07 3.97 -5.66
C THR A 220 -14.22 5.43 -6.01
N ARG A 221 -14.81 5.72 -7.19
CA ARG A 221 -15.08 7.09 -7.63
C ARG A 221 -16.34 7.64 -6.96
N ALA A 222 -16.22 8.79 -6.30
CA ALA A 222 -17.36 9.50 -5.69
C ALA A 222 -18.40 9.92 -6.74
N ASP A 223 -17.96 10.21 -7.97
CA ASP A 223 -18.79 10.58 -9.13
C ASP A 223 -19.05 9.40 -10.08
N GLY A 224 -19.00 8.16 -9.57
CA GLY A 224 -19.27 6.96 -10.36
C GLY A 224 -20.67 6.95 -11.01
N THR A 225 -20.83 6.13 -12.05
CA THR A 225 -22.13 5.93 -12.71
C THR A 225 -23.18 5.47 -11.70
N PRO A 226 -24.33 6.16 -11.59
CA PRO A 226 -25.42 5.76 -10.69
C PRO A 226 -25.89 4.32 -10.93
N ARG A 227 -26.14 3.58 -9.85
CA ARG A 227 -26.71 2.22 -9.90
C ARG A 227 -27.88 2.08 -8.93
N SER A 228 -28.85 1.26 -9.29
CA SER A 228 -29.92 0.85 -8.37
C SER A 228 -29.39 -0.13 -7.32
N LEU A 229 -30.02 -0.17 -6.15
CA LEU A 229 -29.75 -1.21 -5.16
C LEU A 229 -30.09 -2.61 -5.70
N PRO A 230 -29.42 -3.66 -5.21
CA PRO A 230 -29.75 -5.05 -5.56
C PRO A 230 -31.23 -5.37 -5.29
N SER A 231 -31.90 -6.03 -6.22
CA SER A 231 -33.33 -6.35 -6.11
C SER A 231 -33.66 -7.31 -4.96
N ASP A 232 -32.68 -8.11 -4.53
CA ASP A 232 -32.79 -9.01 -3.38
C ASP A 232 -32.42 -8.32 -2.04
N SER A 233 -32.13 -7.01 -2.07
CA SER A 233 -31.72 -6.20 -0.92
C SER A 233 -30.49 -6.75 -0.19
N LYS A 234 -29.57 -7.41 -0.92
CA LYS A 234 -28.29 -7.87 -0.37
C LYS A 234 -27.13 -7.16 -1.05
N VAL A 235 -26.39 -6.37 -0.27
CA VAL A 235 -25.12 -5.82 -0.73
C VAL A 235 -24.04 -6.88 -0.52
N LYS A 236 -23.22 -7.12 -1.54
CA LYS A 236 -22.21 -8.17 -1.51
C LYS A 236 -20.82 -7.58 -1.33
N TRP A 237 -20.13 -8.01 -0.27
CA TRP A 237 -18.67 -7.95 -0.20
C TRP A 237 -18.07 -9.18 -0.88
N ALA A 238 -17.06 -8.99 -1.72
CA ALA A 238 -16.35 -10.10 -2.33
C ALA A 238 -14.90 -9.74 -2.73
N HIS A 239 -14.02 -10.73 -2.63
CA HIS A 239 -12.72 -10.78 -3.28
C HIS A 239 -12.75 -11.90 -4.33
N GLY A 240 -13.07 -11.55 -5.58
CA GLY A 240 -13.34 -12.56 -6.61
C GLY A 240 -14.59 -13.38 -6.27
N SER A 241 -14.44 -14.69 -6.08
CA SER A 241 -15.52 -15.58 -5.63
C SER A 241 -15.61 -15.73 -4.10
N GLU A 242 -14.65 -15.18 -3.36
CA GLU A 242 -14.57 -15.29 -1.90
C GLU A 242 -15.30 -14.15 -1.20
N GLY A 243 -15.94 -14.42 -0.07
CA GLY A 243 -16.58 -13.41 0.76
C GLY A 243 -15.60 -12.78 1.75
N PHE A 244 -16.00 -12.67 3.01
CA PHE A 244 -15.07 -12.28 4.07
C PHE A 244 -14.28 -13.50 4.56
N VAL A 245 -13.03 -13.28 4.97
CA VAL A 245 -12.10 -14.35 5.35
C VAL A 245 -11.69 -14.26 6.81
N LEU A 246 -11.57 -15.42 7.48
CA LEU A 246 -11.22 -15.48 8.91
C LEU A 246 -9.80 -14.98 9.24
N SER A 247 -8.92 -14.86 8.25
CA SER A 247 -7.63 -14.22 8.44
C SER A 247 -7.73 -12.69 8.59
N HIS A 248 -8.89 -12.09 8.25
CA HIS A 248 -9.12 -10.65 8.23
C HIS A 248 -10.39 -10.29 9.00
N GLU A 249 -10.53 -10.77 10.23
CA GLU A 249 -11.72 -10.46 11.04
C GLU A 249 -11.82 -8.99 11.41
N GLY A 250 -13.06 -8.49 11.51
CA GLY A 250 -13.32 -7.11 11.89
C GLY A 250 -14.76 -6.68 11.59
N PRO A 251 -15.16 -5.51 12.13
CA PRO A 251 -16.51 -4.98 11.96
C PRO A 251 -16.74 -4.43 10.55
N CYS A 252 -18.00 -4.40 10.13
CA CYS A 252 -18.43 -3.73 8.91
C CYS A 252 -19.77 -3.01 9.07
N GLU A 253 -19.98 -1.99 8.24
CA GLU A 253 -21.22 -1.19 8.20
C GLU A 253 -21.59 -0.85 6.75
N LEU A 254 -22.91 -0.75 6.49
CA LEU A 254 -23.43 -0.14 5.26
C LEU A 254 -24.25 1.09 5.60
N TRP A 255 -24.11 2.12 4.78
CA TRP A 255 -24.78 3.39 4.93
C TRP A 255 -25.40 3.83 3.61
N CYS A 256 -26.62 4.34 3.66
CA CYS A 256 -27.24 5.11 2.60
C CYS A 256 -27.21 6.59 3.00
N ASP A 257 -26.31 7.36 2.38
CA ASP A 257 -25.88 8.70 2.80
C ASP A 257 -25.55 8.77 4.30
N ALA A 258 -26.42 9.38 5.11
CA ALA A 258 -26.26 9.51 6.56
C ALA A 258 -26.94 8.38 7.36
N THR A 259 -27.71 7.52 6.70
CA THR A 259 -28.52 6.47 7.34
C THR A 259 -27.75 5.16 7.37
N ARG A 260 -27.43 4.63 8.56
CA ARG A 260 -26.86 3.27 8.68
C ARG A 260 -27.94 2.24 8.43
N VAL A 261 -27.72 1.37 7.44
CA VAL A 261 -28.67 0.34 7.00
C VAL A 261 -28.19 -1.08 7.27
N TYR A 262 -26.94 -1.25 7.71
CA TYR A 262 -26.38 -2.51 8.19
C TYR A 262 -25.22 -2.25 9.16
N GLU A 263 -25.07 -3.12 10.16
CA GLU A 263 -23.89 -3.19 11.01
C GLU A 263 -23.63 -4.63 11.46
N ASN A 264 -22.37 -4.97 11.68
CA ASN A 264 -21.99 -6.21 12.33
C ASN A 264 -20.59 -6.08 12.97
N ASP A 265 -20.44 -6.56 14.21
CA ASP A 265 -19.19 -6.46 14.98
C ASP A 265 -18.06 -7.35 14.41
N ASN A 266 -18.37 -8.39 13.62
CA ASN A 266 -17.39 -9.27 12.98
C ASN A 266 -17.94 -9.94 11.71
N CYS A 267 -17.72 -9.31 10.56
CA CYS A 267 -18.32 -9.75 9.30
C CYS A 267 -17.70 -11.04 8.76
N ALA A 268 -16.40 -11.23 8.93
CA ALA A 268 -15.70 -12.46 8.56
C ALA A 268 -16.26 -13.71 9.23
N ARG A 269 -16.69 -13.61 10.50
CA ARG A 269 -17.30 -14.75 11.20
C ARG A 269 -18.78 -14.91 10.93
N ASN A 270 -19.51 -13.81 10.88
CA ASN A 270 -20.97 -13.86 10.90
C ASN A 270 -21.60 -13.95 9.51
N ILE A 271 -20.90 -13.46 8.49
CA ILE A 271 -21.34 -13.45 7.09
C ILE A 271 -20.18 -13.85 6.16
N PRO A 272 -19.62 -15.06 6.29
CA PRO A 272 -18.43 -15.46 5.53
C PRO A 272 -18.65 -15.43 4.01
N ASP A 273 -19.90 -15.53 3.54
CA ASP A 273 -20.20 -15.37 2.13
C ASP A 273 -20.13 -13.90 1.68
N GLY A 274 -20.19 -12.92 2.58
CA GLY A 274 -20.17 -11.48 2.31
C GLY A 274 -21.53 -10.88 1.95
N ALA A 275 -22.64 -11.61 2.09
CA ALA A 275 -23.97 -11.09 1.79
C ALA A 275 -24.55 -10.32 2.99
N MET A 276 -24.60 -8.99 2.88
CA MET A 276 -25.13 -8.10 3.90
C MET A 276 -26.58 -7.71 3.56
N PRO A 277 -27.59 -8.27 4.25
CA PRO A 277 -28.98 -7.90 4.02
C PRO A 277 -29.26 -6.48 4.54
N ILE A 278 -29.81 -5.63 3.68
CA ILE A 278 -30.21 -4.26 4.05
C ILE A 278 -31.72 -4.08 3.97
N ASN A 279 -32.26 -3.15 4.76
CA ASN A 279 -33.60 -2.66 4.51
C ASN A 279 -33.55 -1.53 3.45
N SER A 280 -33.72 -1.91 2.18
CA SER A 280 -33.63 -0.97 1.05
C SER A 280 -34.60 0.21 1.13
N SER A 281 -35.69 0.11 1.89
CA SER A 281 -36.60 1.24 2.11
C SER A 281 -35.95 2.41 2.88
N GLN A 282 -34.94 2.14 3.71
CA GLN A 282 -34.18 3.17 4.43
C GLN A 282 -33.22 3.95 3.54
N CYS A 283 -33.02 3.50 2.30
CA CYS A 283 -32.20 4.15 1.28
C CYS A 283 -33.02 4.98 0.28
N GLN A 284 -34.32 5.14 0.50
CA GLN A 284 -35.16 5.95 -0.38
C GLN A 284 -34.67 7.40 -0.39
N GLY A 285 -34.48 7.96 -1.60
CA GLY A 285 -33.95 9.30 -1.79
C GLY A 285 -32.45 9.44 -1.54
N SER A 286 -31.75 8.36 -1.15
CA SER A 286 -30.30 8.42 -0.98
C SER A 286 -29.56 8.46 -2.30
N GLU A 287 -28.48 9.23 -2.35
CA GLU A 287 -27.64 9.39 -3.53
C GLU A 287 -26.38 8.52 -3.48
N LYS A 288 -26.03 8.00 -2.31
CA LYS A 288 -24.80 7.21 -2.11
C LYS A 288 -25.02 6.05 -1.16
N LEU A 289 -24.55 4.88 -1.55
CA LEU A 289 -24.29 3.75 -0.66
C LEU A 289 -22.81 3.76 -0.28
N ILE A 290 -22.49 3.59 1.01
CA ILE A 290 -21.13 3.51 1.54
C ILE A 290 -20.99 2.19 2.29
N MET A 291 -19.98 1.41 1.91
CA MET A 291 -19.55 0.18 2.59
C MET A 291 -18.26 0.45 3.35
N LEU A 292 -18.24 0.06 4.62
CA LEU A 292 -17.08 0.14 5.49
C LEU A 292 -16.73 -1.25 6.02
N TRP A 293 -15.46 -1.63 5.97
CA TRP A 293 -14.93 -2.81 6.66
C TRP A 293 -13.55 -2.48 7.23
N LEU A 294 -13.31 -2.88 8.48
CA LEU A 294 -12.07 -2.63 9.19
C LEU A 294 -11.47 -3.95 9.68
N PRO A 295 -10.67 -4.67 8.89
CA PRO A 295 -10.01 -5.88 9.36
C PRO A 295 -8.85 -5.58 10.33
N LEU A 296 -8.79 -6.37 11.40
CA LEU A 296 -8.02 -6.13 12.61
C LEU A 296 -6.94 -7.21 12.85
N HIS A 297 -6.42 -7.82 11.79
CA HIS A 297 -5.46 -8.92 11.86
C HIS A 297 -4.03 -8.48 12.28
N THR A 298 -3.77 -7.17 12.32
CA THR A 298 -2.57 -6.57 12.92
C THR A 298 -2.97 -5.32 13.71
N SER A 299 -2.04 -4.68 14.42
CA SER A 299 -2.28 -3.39 15.10
C SER A 299 -2.39 -2.19 14.13
N GLN A 300 -1.95 -2.36 12.88
CA GLN A 300 -2.14 -1.38 11.80
C GLN A 300 -3.39 -1.79 10.99
N TRP A 301 -4.55 -1.31 11.44
CA TRP A 301 -5.84 -1.71 10.89
C TRP A 301 -6.04 -1.17 9.50
N GLN A 302 -6.42 -2.03 8.56
CA GLN A 302 -6.70 -1.60 7.19
C GLN A 302 -8.15 -1.09 7.12
N VAL A 303 -8.39 0.02 6.43
CA VAL A 303 -9.72 0.60 6.22
C VAL A 303 -10.16 0.35 4.78
N TYR A 304 -11.25 -0.38 4.62
CA TYR A 304 -11.96 -0.52 3.35
C TYR A 304 -13.19 0.38 3.36
N LYS A 305 -13.16 1.43 2.54
CA LYS A 305 -14.28 2.35 2.31
C LYS A 305 -14.62 2.30 0.82
N ASN A 306 -15.84 1.95 0.48
CA ASN A 306 -16.32 1.87 -0.90
C ASN A 306 -17.63 2.62 -1.04
N CYS A 307 -17.74 3.47 -2.05
CA CYS A 307 -18.97 4.18 -2.39
C CYS A 307 -19.58 3.64 -3.67
N VAL A 308 -20.91 3.68 -3.75
CA VAL A 308 -21.67 3.50 -4.97
C VAL A 308 -22.65 4.65 -5.06
N ARG A 309 -22.62 5.40 -6.17
CA ARG A 309 -23.66 6.39 -6.43
C ARG A 309 -24.96 5.66 -6.74
N LEU A 310 -26.03 6.06 -6.08
CA LEU A 310 -27.36 5.48 -6.24
C LEU A 310 -28.15 6.27 -7.29
N THR A 311 -28.95 5.57 -8.09
CA THR A 311 -30.03 6.20 -8.84
C THR A 311 -31.10 6.64 -7.85
N SER A 312 -31.27 7.95 -7.67
CA SER A 312 -32.34 8.52 -6.85
C SER A 312 -33.66 7.89 -7.30
N GLY A 313 -34.35 7.22 -6.38
CA GLY A 313 -35.61 6.54 -6.65
C GLY A 313 -36.75 7.53 -6.85
N ASP A 314 -36.72 8.33 -7.89
CA ASP A 314 -37.91 8.96 -8.44
C ASP A 314 -38.58 7.92 -9.34
N GLY A 315 -39.69 7.37 -8.85
CA GLY A 315 -40.52 6.43 -9.59
C GLY A 315 -41.10 7.08 -10.84
N SER A 316 -40.34 7.08 -11.94
CA SER A 316 -40.81 7.07 -13.34
C SER A 316 -39.62 7.22 -14.30
N SER A 317 -39.21 6.13 -14.96
CA SER A 317 -38.91 6.11 -16.40
C SER A 317 -38.62 4.69 -16.91
N PRO A 318 -38.84 4.42 -18.21
CA PRO A 318 -39.51 3.21 -18.69
C PRO A 318 -38.58 2.00 -18.77
N VAL A 319 -39.08 0.87 -18.28
CA VAL A 319 -38.57 -0.46 -18.60
C VAL A 319 -38.82 -0.70 -20.10
N PRO A 320 -37.82 -1.06 -20.92
CA PRO A 320 -38.07 -1.57 -22.26
C PRO A 320 -38.84 -2.90 -22.15
N PRO A 321 -39.86 -3.15 -22.98
CA PRO A 321 -40.70 -4.34 -22.85
C PRO A 321 -39.88 -5.63 -23.04
N PRO A 322 -40.19 -6.71 -22.29
CA PRO A 322 -39.56 -8.00 -22.52
C PRO A 322 -40.10 -8.61 -23.82
N SER A 323 -39.19 -8.90 -24.75
CA SER A 323 -39.51 -9.68 -25.95
C SER A 323 -39.89 -11.10 -25.55
N SER A 324 -41.19 -11.37 -25.62
CA SER A 324 -41.81 -12.69 -25.57
C SER A 324 -41.50 -13.49 -26.84
N SER A 325 -40.99 -14.70 -26.70
CA SER A 325 -41.21 -15.77 -27.69
C SER A 325 -41.56 -17.07 -26.96
N SER A 326 -42.82 -17.43 -27.09
CA SER A 326 -43.49 -18.62 -26.59
C SER A 326 -43.04 -19.88 -27.34
N GLY A 327 -42.95 -21.00 -26.62
CA GLY A 327 -42.80 -22.33 -27.19
C GLY A 327 -42.85 -23.41 -26.11
N THR A 328 -44.04 -23.95 -25.85
CA THR A 328 -44.34 -25.05 -24.91
C THR A 328 -44.48 -26.39 -25.70
N PRO A 329 -44.75 -27.56 -25.08
CA PRO A 329 -43.79 -28.61 -24.69
C PRO A 329 -43.99 -29.97 -25.44
N THR A 330 -43.02 -30.89 -25.36
CA THR A 330 -43.30 -32.33 -25.57
C THR A 330 -42.40 -33.24 -24.73
N MET A 331 -43.01 -34.28 -24.13
CA MET A 331 -42.45 -35.25 -23.19
C MET A 331 -41.74 -36.47 -23.84
N ASN A 332 -40.67 -36.94 -23.16
CA ASN A 332 -40.17 -38.32 -22.92
C ASN A 332 -39.81 -39.28 -24.09
N PRO A 333 -39.04 -40.39 -23.86
CA PRO A 333 -38.29 -40.85 -22.67
C PRO A 333 -36.82 -41.36 -22.91
N ARG A 334 -36.08 -41.53 -21.81
CA ARG A 334 -34.79 -42.25 -21.50
C ARG A 334 -34.88 -43.81 -21.81
N PRO A 335 -33.86 -44.74 -21.72
CA PRO A 335 -32.41 -44.80 -21.25
C PRO A 335 -31.45 -45.69 -22.14
N PRO A 336 -30.32 -46.29 -21.66
CA PRO A 336 -29.17 -45.83 -20.84
C PRO A 336 -27.77 -46.32 -21.34
N SER A 337 -26.67 -45.85 -20.73
CA SER A 337 -25.51 -46.64 -20.19
C SER A 337 -24.41 -45.67 -19.72
N SER A 338 -24.09 -45.58 -18.42
CA SER A 338 -23.03 -46.31 -17.68
C SER A 338 -21.62 -45.94 -18.15
N SER A 339 -20.75 -45.30 -17.36
CA SER A 339 -20.17 -45.83 -16.12
C SER A 339 -19.66 -44.76 -15.12
N THR A 340 -19.88 -45.02 -13.82
CA THR A 340 -19.12 -44.53 -12.64
C THR A 340 -18.00 -45.56 -12.32
N PRO A 341 -17.10 -45.46 -11.29
CA PRO A 341 -16.99 -44.53 -10.15
C PRO A 341 -15.55 -44.01 -9.90
N THR A 342 -15.28 -43.04 -9.00
CA THR A 342 -14.90 -43.37 -7.62
C THR A 342 -15.10 -42.21 -6.65
N SER A 343 -15.82 -42.52 -5.58
CA SER A 343 -15.90 -41.83 -4.30
C SER A 343 -14.77 -42.34 -3.41
N HIS A 344 -14.05 -41.48 -2.71
CA HIS A 344 -13.29 -41.83 -1.50
C HIS A 344 -13.63 -40.83 -0.37
N GLY A 345 -14.46 -41.26 0.57
CA GLY A 345 -14.18 -41.07 2.01
C GLY A 345 -13.82 -42.44 2.60
N PRO A 346 -13.50 -42.59 3.91
CA PRO A 346 -13.45 -41.61 5.00
C PRO A 346 -12.11 -41.60 5.77
N LYS A 347 -12.03 -40.68 6.74
CA LYS A 347 -11.13 -40.56 7.91
C LYS A 347 -10.23 -41.79 8.20
N SER A 348 -8.91 -41.58 8.16
CA SER A 348 -7.93 -42.47 8.80
C SER A 348 -6.90 -41.65 9.59
N THR A 349 -6.86 -41.92 10.88
CA THR A 349 -5.83 -41.53 11.85
C THR A 349 -4.51 -42.23 11.51
N SER A 350 -3.46 -41.45 11.26
CA SER A 350 -2.06 -41.89 11.18
C SER A 350 -1.17 -40.73 11.70
N PRO A 351 -0.01 -41.03 12.30
CA PRO A 351 0.71 -40.10 13.18
C PRO A 351 1.24 -38.88 12.41
N PRO A 352 1.51 -37.74 13.09
CA PRO A 352 1.91 -36.53 12.38
C PRO A 352 3.23 -36.79 11.68
N SER A 353 3.22 -36.75 10.35
CA SER A 353 4.42 -36.43 9.58
C SER A 353 4.97 -35.12 10.14
N GLU A 354 6.27 -35.07 10.40
CA GLU A 354 7.00 -33.85 10.78
C GLU A 354 6.82 -32.80 9.67
N GLU A 355 5.70 -32.08 9.69
CA GLU A 355 5.51 -30.89 8.89
C GLU A 355 6.30 -29.79 9.59
N GLU A 356 7.29 -29.22 8.91
CA GLU A 356 8.09 -28.12 9.44
C GLU A 356 7.32 -26.80 9.27
N ALA A 357 7.34 -25.97 10.33
CA ALA A 357 6.81 -24.62 10.29
C ALA A 357 7.60 -23.80 9.27
N GLN A 358 6.87 -23.19 8.34
CA GLN A 358 7.44 -22.29 7.33
C GLN A 358 7.98 -21.01 8.00
N PRO A 359 8.81 -20.20 7.29
CA PRO A 359 9.32 -18.95 7.83
C PRO A 359 8.21 -18.10 8.47
N TRP A 360 8.45 -17.62 9.69
CA TRP A 360 7.51 -16.80 10.47
C TRP A 360 6.23 -17.49 10.94
N GLN A 361 6.05 -18.78 10.71
CA GLN A 361 4.94 -19.52 11.31
C GLN A 361 5.15 -19.78 12.80
N GLN A 362 4.05 -19.98 13.52
CA GLN A 362 4.09 -20.39 14.90
C GLN A 362 4.72 -21.78 14.99
N CYS A 363 5.69 -21.92 15.90
CA CYS A 363 6.41 -23.16 16.14
C CYS A 363 6.40 -23.60 17.61
N GLY A 364 5.62 -22.91 18.46
CA GLY A 364 5.54 -23.25 19.88
C GLY A 364 4.57 -22.36 20.65
N GLY A 365 4.36 -22.73 21.92
CA GLY A 365 3.43 -22.08 22.84
C GLY A 365 2.63 -23.10 23.66
N LYS A 366 2.27 -22.76 24.91
CA LYS A 366 1.62 -23.67 25.87
C LYS A 366 0.36 -24.42 25.38
N THR A 367 -0.32 -23.95 24.33
CA THR A 367 -1.52 -24.58 23.76
C THR A 367 -1.41 -24.88 22.26
N PHE A 368 -0.21 -24.75 21.69
CA PHE A 368 0.00 -24.92 20.25
C PHE A 368 0.12 -26.41 19.88
N ASN A 369 -0.80 -26.89 19.04
CA ASN A 369 -0.83 -28.26 18.51
C ASN A 369 -0.45 -28.29 17.03
N GLY A 370 0.73 -27.74 16.69
CA GLY A 370 1.24 -27.69 15.33
C GLY A 370 2.76 -27.96 15.24
N PRO A 371 3.36 -27.74 14.07
CA PRO A 371 4.80 -27.93 13.81
C PRO A 371 5.72 -27.28 14.85
N THR A 372 6.54 -28.05 15.56
CA THR A 372 7.48 -27.48 16.56
C THR A 372 8.88 -27.20 16.03
N ARG A 373 9.15 -27.61 14.79
CA ARG A 373 10.43 -27.43 14.10
C ARG A 373 10.24 -26.51 12.91
N CYS A 374 11.15 -25.56 12.75
CA CYS A 374 11.18 -24.65 11.61
C CYS A 374 11.93 -25.26 10.43
N VAL A 375 11.62 -24.82 9.21
CA VAL A 375 12.43 -25.13 8.02
C VAL A 375 13.88 -24.69 8.18
N ALA A 376 14.78 -25.26 7.39
CA ALA A 376 16.21 -24.94 7.40
C ALA A 376 16.49 -23.41 7.37
N GLN A 377 17.52 -22.99 8.10
CA GLN A 377 17.93 -21.58 8.33
C GLN A 377 17.01 -20.76 9.26
N TYR A 378 15.96 -21.38 9.83
CA TYR A 378 15.10 -20.75 10.82
C TYR A 378 15.16 -21.51 12.16
N ALA A 379 15.14 -20.76 13.26
CA ALA A 379 15.08 -21.29 14.61
C ALA A 379 13.73 -20.93 15.24
N CYS A 380 13.18 -21.85 16.05
CA CYS A 380 11.96 -21.57 16.80
C CYS A 380 12.29 -20.71 18.02
N VAL A 381 12.07 -19.41 17.93
CA VAL A 381 12.38 -18.46 19.00
C VAL A 381 11.16 -18.23 19.87
N SER A 382 11.30 -18.48 21.16
CA SER A 382 10.26 -18.22 22.16
C SER A 382 10.10 -16.72 22.36
N MET A 383 8.89 -16.20 22.08
CA MET A 383 8.58 -14.79 22.30
C MET A 383 7.84 -14.59 23.62
N ASN A 384 6.98 -15.54 23.99
CA ASN A 384 6.35 -15.64 25.30
C ASN A 384 5.86 -17.07 25.54
N ASP A 385 5.35 -17.32 26.75
CA ASP A 385 4.81 -18.62 27.19
C ASP A 385 3.79 -19.27 26.24
N TRP A 386 3.08 -18.48 25.43
CA TRP A 386 1.99 -18.93 24.57
C TRP A 386 2.34 -18.90 23.08
N TYR A 387 3.50 -18.35 22.72
CA TYR A 387 3.87 -18.13 21.33
C TYR A 387 5.39 -18.18 21.11
N SER A 388 5.80 -19.10 20.24
CA SER A 388 7.14 -19.15 19.63
C SER A 388 7.01 -19.09 18.12
N GLN A 389 7.96 -18.44 17.44
CA GLN A 389 7.91 -18.21 16.00
C GLN A 389 9.22 -18.61 15.33
N CYS A 390 9.12 -19.13 14.09
CA CYS A 390 10.27 -19.36 13.25
C CYS A 390 10.88 -18.04 12.78
N THR A 391 12.06 -17.70 13.30
CA THR A 391 12.84 -16.53 12.86
C THR A 391 14.19 -16.99 12.29
N PRO A 392 14.88 -16.19 11.46
CA PRO A 392 16.20 -16.56 10.96
C PRO A 392 17.14 -16.92 12.11
N ALA A 393 17.84 -18.04 11.98
CA ALA A 393 18.89 -18.39 12.93
C ALA A 393 19.98 -17.32 12.82
N ALA A 394 20.34 -16.65 13.92
CA ALA A 394 21.47 -15.74 13.91
C ALA A 394 22.72 -16.54 13.62
N ASP A 395 23.47 -16.15 12.59
CA ASP A 395 24.77 -16.75 12.29
C ASP A 395 25.67 -16.56 13.51
N GLU A 396 26.03 -17.67 14.18
CA GLU A 396 27.09 -17.66 15.18
C GLU A 396 28.38 -17.31 14.46
N ALA A 397 28.80 -16.05 14.58
CA ALA A 397 30.14 -15.64 14.25
C ALA A 397 31.11 -16.43 15.14
N GLU A 398 31.93 -17.29 14.51
CA GLU A 398 33.05 -17.93 15.17
C GLU A 398 33.95 -16.85 15.80
N GLU A 399 33.96 -16.85 17.14
CA GLU A 399 34.97 -16.21 17.97
C GLU A 399 36.30 -16.93 17.69
N THR A 400 37.15 -16.35 16.83
CA THR A 400 38.55 -16.77 16.70
C THR A 400 39.38 -15.94 17.67
N GLU A 401 39.67 -16.58 18.81
CA GLU A 401 40.60 -16.12 19.83
C GLU A 401 42.04 -16.02 19.30
N ASP A 402 42.69 -14.98 19.80
CA ASP A 402 44.08 -14.57 19.67
C ASP A 402 45.09 -15.67 20.09
N ARG A 403 45.96 -16.11 19.17
CA ARG A 403 47.37 -16.48 19.49
C ARG A 403 48.29 -16.66 18.29
#